data_AF-A0A2K6M1K1-F1
#
_entry.id   AF-A0A2K6M1K1-F1
#
_cell.length_a   1.000
_cell.length_b   1.000
_cell.length_c   1.000
_cell.angle_alpha   90.00
_cell.angle_beta   90.00
_cell.angle_gamma   90.00
#
_symmetry.space_group_name_H-M   'P 1'
#
loop_
_entity.id
_entity.type
_entity.pdbx_description
1 polymer ?
#
loop_
_entity_poly.entity_id
_entity_poly.type
_entity_poly.pdbx_seq_one_letter_code
_entity_poly.pdbx_strand_id
1 'polypeptide(L)'
;MILLRRLVSYFLITGGIIYDVIVETPSVGSMTDEYGYQRPVAFLAYRVNGQYIMERLASSFLFTMGGLNFIILDPPNAPNIPKLNRFLLLFIGFICVLLNFFMAKIFMRMKLPGYLMG
;
A
#
# COMPACT_ATOMS: atom_id res chain seq x y z
N MET A 1 0.32 -1.60 23.16
CA MET A 1 1.44 -0.66 22.89
C MET A 1 2.54 -1.26 22.01
N ILE A 2 3.01 -2.49 22.28
CA ILE A 2 4.10 -3.14 21.51
C ILE A 2 3.71 -3.44 20.05
N LEU A 3 2.47 -3.87 19.79
CA LEU A 3 1.95 -4.14 18.44
C LEU A 3 1.99 -2.89 17.55
N LEU A 4 1.54 -1.74 18.08
CA LEU A 4 1.53 -0.47 17.37
C LEU A 4 2.95 -0.07 16.96
N ARG A 5 3.92 -0.21 17.87
CA ARG A 5 5.34 0.07 17.57
C ARG A 5 5.87 -0.82 16.44
N ARG A 6 5.47 -2.10 16.41
CA ARG A 6 5.87 -3.04 15.34
C ARG A 6 5.25 -2.67 13.98
N LEU A 7 3.98 -2.26 13.96
CA LEU A 7 3.31 -1.77 12.75
C LEU A 7 4.00 -0.52 12.19
N VAL A 8 4.35 0.43 13.06
CA VAL A 8 5.08 1.64 12.66
C VAL A 8 6.46 1.28 12.11
N SER A 9 7.22 0.39 12.77
CA SER A 9 8.52 -0.04 12.23
C SER A 9 8.38 -0.77 10.89
N TYR A 10 7.33 -1.59 10.73
CA TYR A 10 7.06 -2.29 9.48
C TYR A 10 6.80 -1.31 8.35
N PHE A 11 5.96 -0.29 8.57
CA PHE A 11 5.68 0.78 7.62
C PHE A 11 6.95 1.54 7.19
N LEU A 12 7.80 1.92 8.14
CA LEU A 12 9.02 2.69 7.88
C LEU A 12 10.07 1.89 7.09
N ILE A 13 10.24 0.61 7.43
CA ILE A 13 11.22 -0.27 6.77
C ILE A 13 10.74 -0.65 5.37
N THR A 14 9.48 -1.07 5.21
CA THR A 14 8.92 -1.39 3.89
C THR A 14 8.75 -0.15 3.01
N GLY A 15 8.55 1.02 3.61
CA GLY A 15 8.55 2.32 2.91
C GLY A 15 9.92 2.70 2.36
N GLY A 16 10.98 1.94 2.65
CA GLY A 16 12.28 2.12 2.02
C GLY A 16 13.00 3.38 2.47
N ILE A 17 12.72 3.90 3.67
CA ILE A 17 13.37 5.10 4.22
C ILE A 17 14.90 4.95 4.26
N ILE A 18 15.39 3.72 4.52
CA ILE A 18 16.83 3.42 4.48
C ILE A 18 17.39 3.66 3.06
N TYR A 19 16.66 3.26 2.02
CA TYR A 19 17.05 3.49 0.63
C TYR A 19 16.94 4.97 0.24
N ASP A 20 15.94 5.69 0.78
CA ASP A 20 15.80 7.13 0.54
C ASP A 20 17.00 7.90 1.09
N VAL A 21 17.49 7.52 2.27
CA VAL A 21 18.68 8.15 2.90
C VAL A 21 19.98 7.82 2.14
N ILE A 22 20.11 6.62 1.58
CA ILE A 22 21.36 6.18 0.91
C ILE A 22 21.45 6.69 -0.53
N VAL A 23 20.36 6.58 -1.29
CA VAL A 23 20.35 6.81 -2.75
C VAL A 23 19.87 8.21 -3.11
N GLU A 24 19.35 8.97 -2.14
CA GLU A 24 18.87 10.35 -2.31
C GLU A 24 17.93 10.47 -3.52
N THR A 25 17.02 9.49 -3.64
CA THR A 25 16.13 9.40 -4.80
C THR A 25 15.15 10.58 -4.84
N PRO A 26 14.83 11.12 -6.02
CA PRO A 26 13.85 12.20 -6.15
C PRO A 26 12.48 11.78 -5.57
N SER A 27 11.76 12.74 -5.00
CA SER A 27 10.47 12.49 -4.34
C SER A 27 9.34 12.18 -5.33
N VAL A 28 9.34 12.86 -6.48
CA VAL A 28 8.36 12.74 -7.58
C VAL A 28 9.10 12.93 -8.91
N GLY A 29 8.74 12.16 -9.94
CA GLY A 29 9.27 12.35 -11.29
C GLY A 29 8.54 13.44 -12.06
N SER A 30 9.12 13.93 -13.14
CA SER A 30 8.45 14.81 -14.10
C SER A 30 8.52 14.19 -15.48
N MET A 31 7.38 13.98 -16.14
CA MET A 31 7.33 13.63 -17.55
C MET A 31 6.97 14.88 -18.34
N THR A 32 7.79 15.21 -19.35
CA THR A 32 7.47 16.29 -20.28
C THR A 32 6.37 15.81 -21.22
N ASP A 33 5.26 16.53 -21.22
CA ASP A 33 4.19 16.38 -22.21
C ASP A 33 4.70 16.82 -23.60
N GLU A 34 4.00 16.46 -24.69
CA GLU A 34 4.38 16.86 -26.06
C GLU A 34 4.46 18.39 -26.24
N TYR A 35 3.78 19.13 -25.38
CA TYR A 35 3.78 20.60 -25.32
C TYR A 35 4.85 21.20 -24.39
N GLY A 36 5.74 20.39 -23.82
CA GLY A 36 6.84 20.85 -22.95
C GLY A 36 6.47 21.13 -21.49
N TYR A 37 5.20 20.90 -21.10
CA TYR A 37 4.78 21.02 -19.70
C TYR A 37 5.26 19.82 -18.89
N GLN A 38 5.90 20.07 -17.75
CA GLN A 38 6.26 19.02 -16.80
C GLN A 38 5.04 18.59 -16.01
N ARG A 39 4.59 17.35 -16.22
CA ARG A 39 3.55 16.73 -15.37
C ARG A 39 4.22 15.90 -14.29
N PRO A 40 3.85 16.08 -13.01
CA PRO A 40 4.38 15.25 -11.94
C PRO A 40 3.89 13.81 -12.12
N VAL A 41 4.83 12.86 -12.17
CA VAL A 41 4.55 11.44 -12.25
C VAL A 41 5.03 10.79 -10.96
N ALA A 42 4.08 10.26 -10.19
CA ALA A 42 4.34 9.62 -8.91
C ALA A 42 4.90 8.18 -9.04
N PHE A 43 4.92 7.62 -10.26
CA PHE A 43 5.28 6.23 -10.53
C PHE A 43 6.33 6.12 -11.63
N LEU A 44 7.36 5.30 -11.39
CA LEU A 44 8.34 4.98 -12.43
C LEU A 44 7.89 3.73 -13.21
N ALA A 45 7.20 3.94 -14.32
CA ALA A 45 6.79 2.83 -15.19
C ALA A 45 8.03 2.15 -15.83
N TYR A 46 7.97 0.82 -16.01
CA TYR A 46 8.96 -0.01 -16.72
C TYR A 46 10.34 -0.18 -16.05
N ARG A 47 10.60 0.42 -14.88
CA ARG A 47 11.83 0.18 -14.10
C ARG A 47 11.50 -0.30 -12.70
N VAL A 48 11.80 -1.56 -12.41
CA VAL A 48 11.49 -2.17 -11.11
C VAL A 48 12.44 -1.69 -10.00
N ASN A 49 13.70 -1.44 -10.34
CA ASN A 49 14.77 -1.05 -9.40
C ASN A 49 14.81 0.46 -9.10
N GLY A 50 14.13 1.28 -9.90
CA GLY A 50 13.98 2.70 -9.64
C GLY A 50 12.59 2.93 -9.05
N GLN A 51 12.51 3.57 -7.89
CA GLN A 51 11.24 3.81 -7.24
C GLN A 51 11.24 5.21 -6.64
N TYR A 52 10.18 5.98 -6.85
CA TYR A 52 10.04 7.28 -6.18
C TYR A 52 9.67 7.09 -4.71
N ILE A 53 9.95 8.10 -3.89
CA ILE A 53 9.59 8.10 -2.45
C ILE A 53 8.07 7.95 -2.30
N MET A 54 7.30 8.69 -3.11
CA MET A 54 5.82 8.62 -3.08
C MET A 54 5.29 7.23 -3.43
N GLU A 55 5.90 6.55 -4.40
CA GLU A 55 5.52 5.18 -4.78
C GLU A 55 5.79 4.19 -3.64
N ARG A 56 6.95 4.31 -2.98
CA ARG A 56 7.32 3.45 -1.85
C ARG A 56 6.43 3.67 -0.64
N LEU A 57 6.19 4.94 -0.25
CA LEU A 57 5.29 5.29 0.85
C LEU A 57 3.85 4.84 0.59
N ALA A 58 3.35 4.96 -0.65
CA ALA A 58 2.02 4.46 -0.99
C ALA A 58 1.93 2.93 -0.85
N SER A 59 2.97 2.21 -1.31
CA SER A 59 2.99 0.74 -1.20
C SER A 59 3.07 0.25 0.25
N SER A 60 3.93 0.85 1.08
CA SER A 60 4.06 0.46 2.48
C SER A 60 2.77 0.76 3.26
N PHE A 61 2.10 1.87 2.95
CA PHE A 61 0.80 2.20 3.52
C PHE A 61 -0.24 1.11 3.22
N LEU A 62 -0.38 0.73 1.94
CA LEU A 62 -1.28 -0.33 1.49
C LEU A 62 -0.98 -1.66 2.20
N PHE A 63 0.30 -2.03 2.35
CA PHE A 63 0.67 -3.26 3.05
C PHE A 63 0.35 -3.21 4.55
N THR A 64 0.62 -2.10 5.24
CA THR A 64 0.22 -1.96 6.65
C THR A 64 -1.27 -2.01 6.84
N MET A 65 -2.04 -1.31 5.99
CA MET A 65 -3.50 -1.29 6.07
C MET A 65 -4.07 -2.69 5.80
N GLY A 66 -3.55 -3.38 4.79
CA GLY A 66 -3.89 -4.78 4.50
C GLY A 66 -3.70 -5.71 5.71
N GLY A 67 -2.54 -5.63 6.38
CA GLY A 67 -2.27 -6.43 7.59
C GLY A 67 -3.17 -6.06 8.77
N LEU A 68 -3.45 -4.77 8.96
CA LEU A 68 -4.31 -4.27 10.05
C LEU A 68 -5.76 -4.77 9.91
N ASN A 69 -6.25 -4.93 8.68
CA ASN A 69 -7.60 -5.45 8.42
C ASN A 69 -7.80 -6.89 8.90
N PHE A 70 -6.78 -7.74 8.77
CA PHE A 70 -6.83 -9.10 9.29
C PHE A 70 -6.86 -9.13 10.82
N ILE A 71 -6.21 -8.18 11.48
CA ILE A 71 -6.26 -8.03 12.94
C ILE A 71 -7.65 -7.58 13.39
N ILE A 72 -8.32 -6.71 12.61
CA ILE A 72 -9.69 -6.24 12.89
C ILE A 72 -10.73 -7.38 12.73
N LEU A 73 -10.42 -8.41 11.94
CA LEU A 73 -11.27 -9.59 11.74
C LEU A 73 -11.22 -10.60 12.91
N ASP A 74 -10.26 -10.47 13.84
CA ASP A 74 -10.09 -11.40 14.97
C ASP A 74 -11.10 -11.17 16.13
N PRO A 75 -11.36 -9.94 16.61
CA PRO A 75 -12.36 -9.65 17.65
C PRO A 75 -13.78 -10.20 17.41
N PRO A 76 -14.39 -10.16 16.21
CA PRO A 76 -15.73 -10.70 15.99
C PRO A 76 -15.85 -12.21 16.20
N ASN A 77 -14.74 -12.95 16.33
CA ASN A 77 -14.78 -14.37 16.69
C ASN A 77 -14.94 -14.62 18.19
N ALA A 78 -14.82 -13.59 19.03
CA ALA A 78 -15.00 -13.70 20.47
C ALA A 78 -16.49 -13.92 20.85
N PRO A 79 -16.79 -14.76 21.86
CA PRO A 79 -18.16 -15.15 22.20
C PRO A 79 -19.02 -14.04 22.83
N ASN A 80 -18.44 -12.88 23.17
CA ASN A 80 -19.08 -11.81 23.94
C ASN A 80 -19.72 -10.67 23.09
N ILE A 81 -19.92 -10.87 21.78
CA ILE A 81 -20.39 -9.82 20.87
C ILE A 81 -21.81 -10.14 20.35
N PRO A 82 -22.74 -9.16 20.30
CA PRO A 82 -24.08 -9.36 19.73
C PRO A 82 -23.99 -9.78 18.25
N LYS A 83 -24.84 -10.74 17.84
CA LYS A 83 -24.83 -11.39 16.51
C LYS A 83 -24.80 -10.40 15.33
N LEU A 84 -25.53 -9.28 15.44
CA LEU A 84 -25.60 -8.26 14.40
C LEU A 84 -24.28 -7.51 14.23
N ASN A 85 -23.63 -7.14 15.33
CA ASN A 85 -22.35 -6.42 15.30
C ASN A 85 -21.22 -7.32 14.79
N ARG A 86 -21.25 -8.62 15.14
CA ARG A 86 -20.34 -9.64 14.60
C ARG A 86 -20.44 -9.75 13.07
N PHE A 87 -21.66 -9.78 12.53
CA PHE A 87 -21.89 -9.87 11.09
C PHE A 87 -21.40 -8.61 10.35
N LEU A 88 -21.69 -7.42 10.89
CA LEU A 88 -21.23 -6.14 10.35
C LEU A 88 -19.70 -6.03 10.31
N LEU A 89 -19.02 -6.38 11.41
CA LEU A 89 -17.55 -6.37 11.50
C LEU A 89 -16.89 -7.33 10.50
N LEU A 90 -17.45 -8.54 10.35
CA LEU A 90 -16.98 -9.50 9.34
C LEU A 90 -17.16 -8.95 7.92
N PHE A 91 -18.31 -8.36 7.61
CA PHE A 91 -18.59 -7.82 6.28
C PHE A 91 -17.68 -6.63 5.95
N ILE A 92 -17.50 -5.70 6.89
CA ILE A 92 -16.56 -4.57 6.75
C ILE A 92 -15.12 -5.05 6.60
N GLY A 93 -14.67 -5.99 7.42
CA GLY A 93 -13.32 -6.53 7.32
C GLY A 93 -13.08 -7.23 5.98
N PHE A 94 -14.06 -7.98 5.49
CA PHE A 94 -13.99 -8.62 4.18
C PHE A 94 -13.89 -7.60 3.03
N ILE A 95 -14.71 -6.55 3.05
CA ILE A 95 -14.63 -5.45 2.07
C ILE A 95 -13.27 -4.77 2.13
N CYS A 96 -12.74 -4.51 3.33
CA CYS A 96 -11.46 -3.83 3.48
C CYS A 96 -10.27 -4.66 2.96
N VAL A 97 -10.31 -5.99 3.14
CA VAL A 97 -9.33 -6.93 2.55
C VAL A 97 -9.44 -6.93 1.03
N LEU A 98 -10.65 -6.99 0.48
CA LEU A 98 -10.87 -6.93 -0.98
C LEU A 98 -10.33 -5.62 -1.57
N LEU A 99 -10.63 -4.47 -0.96
CA LEU A 99 -10.13 -3.17 -1.41
C LEU A 99 -8.61 -3.12 -1.42
N ASN A 100 -7.95 -3.62 -0.37
CA ASN A 100 -6.48 -3.67 -0.32
C ASN A 100 -5.90 -4.59 -1.39
N PHE A 101 -6.52 -5.74 -1.65
CA PHE A 101 -6.10 -6.65 -2.71
C PHE A 101 -6.21 -6.00 -4.11
N PHE A 102 -7.34 -5.34 -4.39
CA PHE A 102 -7.52 -4.62 -5.65
C PHE A 102 -6.52 -3.48 -5.81
N MET A 103 -6.29 -2.68 -4.76
CA MET A 103 -5.31 -1.59 -4.82
C MET A 103 -3.87 -2.09 -5.02
N ALA A 104 -3.48 -3.17 -4.35
CA ALA A 104 -2.18 -3.81 -4.57
C ALA A 104 -2.05 -4.36 -6.01
N LYS A 105 -3.11 -4.95 -6.56
CA LYS A 105 -3.13 -5.43 -7.95
C LYS A 105 -3.02 -4.29 -8.96
N ILE A 106 -3.72 -3.19 -8.72
CA ILE A 106 -3.63 -1.97 -9.55
C ILE A 106 -2.23 -1.38 -9.47
N PHE A 107 -1.62 -1.33 -8.29
CA PHE A 107 -0.26 -0.85 -8.09
C PHE A 107 0.76 -1.66 -8.92
N MET A 108 0.65 -3.00 -8.90
CA MET A 108 1.49 -3.88 -9.73
C MET A 108 1.27 -3.64 -11.23
N ARG A 109 0.02 -3.40 -11.65
CA ARG A 109 -0.33 -3.07 -13.04
C ARG A 109 0.23 -1.72 -13.51
N MET A 110 0.25 -0.72 -12.63
CA MET A 110 0.80 0.60 -12.92
C MET A 110 2.33 0.56 -13.07
N LYS A 111 3.01 -0.23 -12.22
CA LYS A 111 4.47 -0.37 -12.27
C LYS A 111 4.95 -1.17 -13.49
N LEU A 112 4.22 -2.22 -13.86
CA LEU A 112 4.57 -3.14 -14.94
C LEU A 112 3.36 -3.38 -15.87
N PRO A 113 3.07 -2.43 -16.79
CA PRO A 113 2.03 -2.64 -17.79
C PRO A 113 2.41 -3.81 -18.71
N GLY A 114 1.58 -4.86 -18.73
CA GLY A 114 1.79 -6.09 -19.52
C GLY A 114 2.19 -7.33 -18.72
N TYR A 115 2.66 -7.20 -17.47
CA TYR A 115 3.17 -8.36 -16.70
C TYR A 115 2.07 -9.31 -16.17
N LEU A 116 0.82 -8.88 -16.15
CA LEU A 116 -0.36 -9.62 -15.64
C LEU A 116 -1.39 -9.92 -16.75
N MET A 117 -0.94 -10.20 -17.98
CA MET A 117 -1.81 -10.64 -19.08
C MET A 117 -2.26 -12.12 -18.98
N GLY A 118 -2.07 -12.75 -17.83
CA GLY A 118 -2.57 -14.09 -17.50
C GLY A 118 -3.65 -14.05 -16.43
#